data_AF-A0A7R9MVY9-F1
#
_entry.id   AF-A0A7R9MVY9-F1
#
_cell.length_a   1.000
_cell.length_b   1.000
_cell.length_c   1.000
_cell.angle_alpha   90.00
_cell.angle_beta   90.00
_cell.angle_gamma   90.00
#
_symmetry.space_group_name_H-M   'P 1'
#
loop_
_entity.id
_entity.type
_entity.pdbx_description
1 polymer ?
#
loop_
_entity_poly.entity_id
_entity_poly.type
_entity_poly.pdbx_seq_one_letter_code
_entity_poly.pdbx_strand_id
1 'polypeptide(L)'
;KLLQSSARELRPLLVFIWAKVLAVDQSCQADLVRDNGHRYFLSVFSDQHMPEEHRTMAAFVMACIVKNHPAGQEAALQGNTPNGNLIDHCLEQLQSQCGDGPNAPISTTPLLRQWLAICLGHIWE
;
A
#
# COMPACT_ATOMS: atom_id res chain seq x y z
N LYS A 1 12.71 8.90 10.78
CA LYS A 1 14.12 8.78 10.32
C LYS A 1 14.40 7.48 9.55
N LEU A 2 13.99 6.28 10.01
CA LEU A 2 14.25 5.03 9.27
C LEU A 2 13.49 4.90 7.94
N LEU A 3 12.24 5.37 7.87
CA LEU A 3 11.46 5.39 6.62
C LEU A 3 12.03 6.32 5.52
N GLN A 4 12.97 7.19 5.89
CA GLN A 4 13.70 8.06 4.96
C GLN A 4 14.99 7.40 4.44
N SER A 5 15.33 6.21 4.94
CA SER A 5 16.50 5.45 4.49
C SER A 5 16.30 4.93 3.06
N SER A 6 17.32 5.06 2.23
CA SER A 6 17.34 4.55 0.85
C SER A 6 17.72 3.06 0.75
N ALA A 7 18.08 2.42 1.87
CA ALA A 7 18.50 1.03 1.91
C ALA A 7 17.34 0.08 1.59
N ARG A 8 17.38 -0.56 0.41
CA ARG A 8 16.31 -1.45 -0.09
C ARG A 8 16.14 -2.71 0.75
N GLU A 9 17.22 -3.22 1.33
CA GLU A 9 17.23 -4.41 2.20
C GLU A 9 16.39 -4.25 3.47
N LEU A 10 16.19 -3.01 3.93
CA LEU A 10 15.35 -2.73 5.10
C LEU A 10 13.85 -2.71 4.76
N ARG A 11 13.49 -2.75 3.47
CA ARG A 11 12.09 -2.62 3.04
C ARG A 11 11.15 -3.65 3.64
N PRO A 12 11.43 -4.96 3.51
CA PRO A 12 10.61 -6.00 4.13
C PRO A 12 10.41 -5.80 5.64
N LEU A 13 11.50 -5.51 6.36
CA LEU A 13 11.47 -5.37 7.82
C LEU A 13 10.65 -4.16 8.27
N LEU A 14 10.86 -3.01 7.63
CA LEU A 14 10.15 -1.79 7.98
C LEU A 14 8.65 -1.90 7.69
N VAL A 15 8.27 -2.54 6.58
CA VAL A 15 6.86 -2.82 6.26
C VAL A 15 6.24 -3.73 7.32
N PHE A 16 6.93 -4.79 7.71
CA PHE A 16 6.46 -5.71 8.74
C PHE A 16 6.25 -5.00 10.10
N ILE A 17 7.23 -4.21 10.54
CA ILE A 17 7.13 -3.47 11.81
C ILE A 17 5.94 -2.51 11.78
N TRP A 18 5.79 -1.73 10.72
CA TRP A 18 4.70 -0.76 10.63
C TRP A 18 3.33 -1.40 10.47
N ALA A 19 3.23 -2.55 9.79
CA ALA A 19 2.01 -3.33 9.77
C ALA A 19 1.61 -3.77 11.19
N LYS A 20 2.57 -4.19 12.03
CA LYS A 20 2.30 -4.54 13.43
C LYS A 20 1.91 -3.32 14.28
N VAL A 21 2.59 -2.18 14.11
CA VAL A 21 2.26 -0.95 14.84
C VAL A 21 0.85 -0.48 14.51
N LEU A 22 0.51 -0.33 13.23
CA LEU A 22 -0.80 0.17 12.79
C LEU A 22 -1.96 -0.81 13.04
N ALA A 23 -1.66 -2.11 13.17
CA ALA A 23 -2.65 -3.09 13.62
C ALA A 23 -3.07 -2.88 15.08
N VAL A 24 -2.22 -2.24 15.90
CA VAL A 24 -2.47 -1.98 17.33
C VAL A 24 -2.90 -0.54 17.56
N ASP A 25 -2.25 0.43 16.94
CA ASP A 25 -2.47 1.85 17.14
C ASP A 25 -2.56 2.60 15.81
N GLN A 26 -3.78 2.95 15.42
CA GLN A 26 -4.06 3.70 14.19
C GLN A 26 -3.75 5.19 14.31
N SER A 27 -3.58 5.75 15.52
CA SER A 27 -3.27 7.18 15.68
C SER A 27 -1.94 7.57 15.02
N CYS A 28 -1.03 6.61 14.87
CA CYS A 28 0.25 6.76 14.18
C CYS A 28 0.12 7.13 12.69
N GLN A 29 -1.06 6.98 12.06
CA GLN A 29 -1.30 7.37 10.68
C GLN A 29 -1.08 8.88 10.45
N ALA A 30 -1.37 9.72 11.45
CA ALA A 30 -1.17 11.17 11.36
C ALA A 30 0.32 11.51 11.24
N ASP A 31 1.17 10.89 12.06
CA ASP A 31 2.62 11.07 12.02
C ASP A 31 3.21 10.56 10.71
N LEU A 32 2.73 9.41 10.20
CA LEU A 32 3.15 8.87 8.92
C LEU A 32 2.83 9.80 7.75
N VAL A 33 1.67 10.45 7.76
CA VAL A 33 1.30 11.40 6.70
C VAL A 33 2.16 12.66 6.81
N ARG A 34 2.27 13.24 8.02
CA ARG A 34 3.06 14.45 8.28
C ARG A 34 4.51 14.31 7.84
N ASP A 35 5.12 13.17 8.10
CA ASP A 35 6.53 12.91 7.79
C ASP A 35 6.75 12.33 6.38
N ASN A 36 5.73 12.32 5.53
CA ASN A 36 5.72 11.73 4.18
C ASN A 36 6.05 10.21 4.14
N GLY A 37 5.81 9.49 5.24
CA GLY A 37 6.00 8.05 5.33
C GLY A 37 5.07 7.25 4.41
N HIS A 38 3.88 7.77 4.07
CA HIS A 38 2.96 7.14 3.11
C HIS A 38 3.62 6.84 1.76
N ARG A 39 4.52 7.73 1.28
CA ARG A 39 5.25 7.55 0.01
C ARG A 39 6.13 6.31 0.02
N TYR A 40 6.69 5.98 1.18
CA TYR A 40 7.52 4.80 1.35
C TYR A 40 6.69 3.53 1.12
N PHE A 41 5.54 3.41 1.79
CA PHE A 41 4.68 2.23 1.65
C PHE A 41 4.06 2.14 0.27
N LEU A 42 3.68 3.26 -0.33
CA LEU A 42 3.23 3.31 -1.72
C LEU A 42 4.33 2.79 -2.67
N SER A 43 5.59 3.19 -2.46
CA SER A 43 6.71 2.70 -3.29
C SER A 43 6.97 1.19 -3.15
N VAL A 44 6.76 0.62 -1.96
CA VAL A 44 6.90 -0.84 -1.75
C VAL A 44 5.70 -1.58 -2.35
N PHE A 45 4.51 -1.03 -2.17
CA PHE A 45 3.27 -1.57 -2.72
C PHE A 45 3.32 -1.68 -4.25
N SER A 46 3.89 -0.69 -4.94
CA SER A 46 4.01 -0.68 -6.40
C SER A 46 5.22 -1.45 -6.96
N ASP A 47 6.10 -1.99 -6.10
CA ASP A 47 7.31 -2.69 -6.54
C ASP A 47 7.03 -4.16 -6.87
N GLN A 48 6.93 -4.50 -8.15
CA GLN A 48 6.65 -5.86 -8.62
C GLN A 48 7.75 -6.88 -8.22
N HIS A 49 8.96 -6.42 -7.91
CA HIS A 49 10.05 -7.29 -7.44
C HIS A 49 9.96 -7.59 -5.95
N MET A 50 9.17 -6.83 -5.19
CA MET A 50 8.91 -7.11 -3.77
C MET A 50 8.04 -8.36 -3.66
N PRO A 51 8.38 -9.35 -2.80
CA PRO A 51 7.53 -10.49 -2.54
C PRO A 51 6.10 -10.08 -2.18
N GLU A 52 5.13 -10.85 -2.67
CA GLU A 52 3.72 -10.49 -2.54
C GLU A 52 3.25 -10.36 -1.08
N GLU A 53 3.82 -11.15 -0.17
CA GLU A 53 3.57 -11.02 1.26
C GLU A 53 3.85 -9.60 1.78
N HIS A 54 4.98 -9.02 1.39
CA HIS A 54 5.34 -7.66 1.80
C HIS A 54 4.53 -6.61 1.05
N ARG A 55 4.15 -6.83 -0.21
CA ARG A 55 3.21 -5.95 -0.91
C ARG A 55 1.83 -5.95 -0.25
N THR A 56 1.38 -7.10 0.23
CA THR A 56 0.13 -7.26 0.97
C THR A 56 0.17 -6.50 2.30
N MET A 57 1.27 -6.61 3.03
CA MET A 57 1.47 -5.81 4.25
C MET A 57 1.55 -4.31 3.95
N ALA A 58 2.17 -3.91 2.83
CA ALA A 58 2.19 -2.51 2.40
C ALA A 58 0.78 -2.01 2.03
N ALA A 59 -0.03 -2.82 1.35
CA ALA A 59 -1.43 -2.52 1.07
C ALA A 59 -2.24 -2.37 2.37
N PHE A 60 -2.05 -3.26 3.34
CA PHE A 60 -2.63 -3.11 4.68
C PHE A 60 -2.25 -1.77 5.35
N VAL A 61 -0.96 -1.42 5.33
CA VAL A 61 -0.48 -0.15 5.90
C VAL A 61 -1.11 1.04 5.18
N MET A 62 -1.19 1.01 3.84
CA MET A 62 -1.87 2.06 3.07
C MET A 62 -3.36 2.14 3.42
N ALA A 63 -4.06 1.01 3.55
CA ALA A 63 -5.46 0.96 3.97
C ALA A 63 -5.67 1.59 5.35
N CYS A 64 -4.76 1.37 6.29
CA CYS A 64 -4.77 2.02 7.59
C CYS A 64 -4.54 3.53 7.46
N ILE A 65 -3.57 3.97 6.66
CA ILE A 65 -3.24 5.39 6.49
C ILE A 65 -4.44 6.22 6.00
N VAL A 66 -5.24 5.65 5.10
CA VAL A 66 -6.40 6.34 4.50
C VAL A 66 -7.71 6.16 5.28
N LYS A 67 -7.78 5.21 6.22
CA LYS A 67 -9.01 4.88 6.93
C LYS A 67 -9.47 6.03 7.82
N ASN A 68 -10.66 6.58 7.54
CA ASN A 68 -11.24 7.71 8.28
C ASN A 68 -10.25 8.88 8.47
N HIS A 69 -9.41 9.15 7.47
CA HIS A 69 -8.31 10.09 7.59
C HIS A 69 -8.16 10.97 6.34
N PRO A 70 -8.84 12.13 6.31
CA PRO A 70 -8.86 13.01 5.13
C PRO A 70 -7.46 13.42 4.64
N ALA A 71 -6.55 13.76 5.56
CA ALA A 71 -5.18 14.11 5.20
C ALA A 71 -4.42 12.93 4.58
N GLY A 72 -4.69 11.69 5.02
CA GLY A 72 -4.10 10.48 4.46
C GLY A 72 -4.69 10.12 3.10
N GLN A 73 -6.02 10.27 2.92
CA GLN A 73 -6.70 10.09 1.63
C GLN A 73 -6.13 11.08 0.60
N GLU A 74 -6.06 12.37 0.95
CA GLU A 74 -5.49 13.38 0.06
C GLU A 74 -4.03 13.06 -0.28
N ALA A 75 -3.21 12.72 0.72
CA ALA A 75 -1.81 12.36 0.50
C ALA A 75 -1.62 11.11 -0.38
N ALA A 76 -2.51 10.12 -0.27
CA ALA A 76 -2.49 8.92 -1.11
C ALA A 76 -2.96 9.17 -2.56
N LEU A 77 -3.77 10.21 -2.77
CA LEU A 77 -4.26 10.65 -4.08
C LEU A 77 -3.29 11.62 -4.78
N GLN A 78 -2.47 12.33 -4.02
CA GLN A 78 -1.47 13.26 -4.57
C GLN A 78 -0.43 12.49 -5.40
N GLY A 79 -0.57 12.57 -6.73
CA GLY A 79 0.26 11.90 -7.77
C GLY A 79 1.70 12.40 -7.88
N ASN A 80 2.33 12.78 -6.78
CA ASN A 80 3.71 13.24 -6.72
C ASN A 80 4.72 12.07 -6.65
N THR A 81 4.25 10.82 -6.71
CA THR A 81 5.09 9.64 -6.92
C THR A 81 5.26 9.39 -8.42
N PRO A 82 6.49 9.06 -8.88
CA PRO A 82 6.77 8.87 -10.32
C PRO A 82 5.94 7.77 -10.98
N ASN A 83 5.22 6.95 -10.20
CA ASN A 83 4.51 5.77 -10.65
C ASN A 83 2.97 5.88 -10.58
N GLY A 84 2.40 7.01 -10.17
CA GLY A 84 0.95 7.19 -10.04
C GLY A 84 0.47 7.28 -8.59
N ASN A 85 -0.85 7.41 -8.39
CA ASN A 85 -1.47 7.49 -7.06
C ASN A 85 -1.93 6.10 -6.56
N LEU A 86 -2.45 6.02 -5.32
CA LEU A 86 -2.89 4.75 -4.73
C LEU A 86 -4.02 4.06 -5.53
N ILE A 87 -4.95 4.81 -6.12
CA ILE A 87 -6.04 4.25 -6.93
C ILE A 87 -5.47 3.58 -8.17
N ASP A 88 -4.61 4.29 -8.91
CA ASP A 88 -4.02 3.79 -10.15
C ASP A 88 -3.32 2.45 -9.92
N HIS A 89 -2.50 2.37 -8.87
CA HIS A 89 -1.79 1.16 -8.51
C HIS A 89 -2.69 0.02 -8.03
N CYS A 90 -3.75 0.31 -7.27
CA CYS A 90 -4.73 -0.70 -6.88
C CYS A 90 -5.46 -1.28 -8.10
N LEU A 91 -5.88 -0.42 -9.02
CA LEU A 91 -6.57 -0.84 -10.24
C LEU A 91 -5.65 -1.62 -11.18
N GLU A 92 -4.43 -1.14 -11.41
CA GLU A 92 -3.43 -1.83 -12.23
C GLU A 92 -3.14 -3.24 -11.71
N GLN A 93 -2.92 -3.38 -10.39
CA GLN A 93 -2.70 -4.70 -9.79
C GLN A 93 -3.94 -5.58 -9.95
N LEU A 94 -5.15 -5.09 -9.69
CA LEU A 94 -6.38 -5.88 -9.90
C LEU A 94 -6.58 -6.30 -11.36
N GLN A 95 -6.28 -5.42 -12.32
CA GLN A 95 -6.47 -5.65 -13.77
C GLN A 95 -5.42 -6.58 -14.37
N SER A 96 -4.14 -6.44 -13.99
CA SER A 96 -3.04 -7.28 -14.47
C SER A 96 -3.23 -8.77 -14.16
N GLN A 97 -4.21 -9.11 -13.32
CA GLN A 97 -4.49 -10.48 -12.86
C GLN A 97 -5.75 -11.08 -13.51
N CYS A 98 -6.49 -10.31 -14.29
CA CYS A 98 -7.51 -10.82 -15.20
C CYS A 98 -6.81 -11.19 -16.51
N GLY A 99 -6.09 -12.30 -16.54
CA GLY A 99 -5.65 -12.83 -17.84
C GLY A 99 -6.87 -13.07 -18.73
N ASP A 100 -6.77 -12.66 -19.99
CA ASP A 100 -7.80 -12.85 -21.02
C ASP A 100 -8.06 -14.35 -21.27
N GLY A 101 -8.84 -15.00 -20.41
CA GLY A 101 -9.26 -16.38 -20.60
C GLY A 101 -9.81 -17.07 -19.36
N PRO A 102 -10.75 -18.01 -19.53
CA PRO A 102 -11.42 -18.72 -18.43
C PRO A 102 -10.50 -19.59 -17.56
N ASN A 103 -9.22 -19.75 -17.92
CA ASN A 103 -8.25 -20.61 -17.24
C ASN A 103 -6.91 -19.90 -16.93
N ALA A 104 -6.84 -18.57 -17.02
CA ALA A 104 -5.63 -17.86 -16.66
C ALA A 104 -5.38 -18.00 -15.15
N PRO A 105 -4.19 -18.43 -14.70
CA PRO A 105 -3.91 -18.59 -13.28
C PRO A 105 -4.03 -17.22 -12.59
N ILE A 106 -4.82 -17.18 -11.52
CA ILE A 106 -4.85 -16.03 -10.61
C ILE A 106 -3.44 -15.92 -10.01
N SER A 107 -2.65 -14.98 -10.52
CA SER A 107 -1.24 -14.80 -10.13
C SER A 107 -1.07 -14.14 -8.76
N THR A 108 -2.15 -13.63 -8.18
CA THR A 108 -2.14 -12.89 -6.91
C THR A 108 -3.01 -13.51 -5.85
N THR A 109 -2.45 -13.60 -4.65
CA THR A 109 -3.13 -14.17 -3.49
C THR A 109 -4.45 -13.46 -3.20
N PRO A 110 -5.46 -14.22 -2.74
CA PRO A 110 -6.74 -13.65 -2.31
C PRO A 110 -6.58 -12.54 -1.26
N LEU A 111 -5.53 -12.63 -0.42
CA LEU A 111 -5.27 -11.66 0.64
C LEU A 111 -4.84 -10.30 0.10
N LEU A 112 -3.96 -10.26 -0.91
CA LEU A 112 -3.59 -8.99 -1.55
C LEU A 112 -4.83 -8.35 -2.18
N ARG A 113 -5.62 -9.11 -2.95
CA ARG A 113 -6.88 -8.62 -3.56
C ARG A 113 -7.84 -8.03 -2.54
N GLN A 114 -8.01 -8.69 -1.40
CA GLN A 114 -8.84 -8.18 -0.31
C GLN A 114 -8.35 -6.81 0.16
N TRP A 115 -7.05 -6.65 0.40
CA TRP A 115 -6.51 -5.36 0.84
C TRP A 115 -6.55 -4.28 -0.24
N LEU A 116 -6.41 -4.62 -1.52
CA LEU A 116 -6.62 -3.68 -2.63
C LEU A 116 -8.05 -3.12 -2.62
N ALA A 117 -9.05 -3.99 -2.48
CA ALA A 117 -10.45 -3.58 -2.42
C ALA A 117 -10.76 -2.73 -1.18
N ILE A 118 -10.20 -3.09 -0.02
CA ILE A 118 -10.35 -2.32 1.22
C ILE A 118 -9.70 -0.93 1.08
N CYS A 119 -8.49 -0.85 0.51
CA CYS A 119 -7.82 0.43 0.22
C CYS A 119 -8.71 1.34 -0.62
N LEU A 120 -9.27 0.83 -1.72
CA LEU A 120 -10.15 1.59 -2.60
C LEU A 120 -11.41 2.06 -1.87
N GLY A 121 -12.02 1.19 -1.05
CA GLY A 121 -13.18 1.54 -0.22
C GLY A 121 -12.87 2.70 0.73
N HIS A 122 -11.79 2.60 1.51
CA HIS A 122 -11.42 3.64 2.48
C HIS A 122 -11.00 4.98 1.84
N ILE A 123 -10.53 4.99 0.59
CA ILE A 123 -10.19 6.24 -0.12
C ILE A 123 -11.46 7.04 -0.45
N TRP A 124 -12.60 6.38 -0.64
CA TRP A 124 -13.86 7.00 -1.04
C TRP A 124 -14.85 7.22 0.11
N GLU A 125 -14.53 6.77 1.33
CA GLU A 125 -15.26 7.11 2.57
C GLU A 125 -15.05 8.55 2.98
#